data_AF-A0A932JPI3-F1
#
_entry.id   AF-A0A932JPI3-F1
#
_cell.length_a   1.000
_cell.length_b   1.000
_cell.length_c   1.000
_cell.angle_alpha   90.00
_cell.angle_beta   90.00
_cell.angle_gamma   90.00
#
_symmetry.space_group_name_H-M   'P 1'
#
loop_
_entity.id
_entity.type
_entity.pdbx_description
1 polymer ?
#
loop_
_entity_poly.entity_id
_entity_poly.type
_entity_poly.pdbx_seq_one_letter_code
_entity_poly.pdbx_strand_id
1 'polypeptide(L)'
;GNVALAVDLIVFMARLSDGTRRVAQVAEITGLEVENILMNDLFKMESRKNPGGQAFALRPTGNIPRFFDQLRSEGFDPPAHLFNV
;
A
#
# COMPACT_ATOMS: atom_id res chain seq x y z
N GLY A 1 -14.03 12.47 17.81
CA GLY A 1 -13.34 12.22 16.53
C GLY A 1 -11.93 11.77 16.84
N ASN A 2 -11.58 10.53 16.50
CA ASN A 2 -10.20 10.02 16.49
C ASN A 2 -10.19 8.63 15.83
N VAL A 3 -10.81 8.49 14.66
CA VAL A 3 -10.71 7.25 13.87
C VAL A 3 -9.43 7.26 13.04
N ALA A 4 -8.97 8.44 12.59
CA ALA A 4 -7.83 8.57 11.67
C ALA A 4 -6.46 8.24 12.30
N LEU A 5 -6.28 8.37 13.62
CA LEU A 5 -5.01 8.05 14.30
C LEU A 5 -4.89 6.57 14.71
N ALA A 6 -5.96 5.78 14.61
CA ALA A 6 -5.97 4.36 14.95
C ALA A 6 -5.88 3.43 13.72
N VAL A 7 -5.64 4.01 12.53
CA VAL A 7 -5.54 3.28 11.27
C VAL A 7 -4.13 3.44 10.72
N ASP A 8 -3.34 2.37 10.76
CA ASP A 8 -1.95 2.40 10.30
C ASP A 8 -1.82 2.19 8.78
N LEU A 9 -2.74 1.43 8.19
CA LEU A 9 -2.72 1.00 6.79
C LEU A 9 -4.09 1.11 6.14
N ILE A 10 -4.10 1.56 4.89
CA ILE A 10 -5.27 1.55 4.01
C ILE A 10 -4.97 0.68 2.78
N VAL A 11 -5.90 -0.22 2.46
CA VAL A 11 -5.88 -1.03 1.23
C VAL A 11 -7.00 -0.56 0.30
N PHE A 12 -6.63 0.10 -0.79
CA PHE A 12 -7.58 0.54 -1.80
C PHE A 12 -7.86 -0.61 -2.77
N MET A 13 -9.15 -0.91 -2.95
CA MET A 13 -9.62 -1.95 -3.88
C MET A 13 -10.25 -1.31 -5.12
N ALA A 14 -9.83 -1.74 -6.30
CA ALA A 14 -10.47 -1.38 -7.56
C ALA A 14 -11.32 -2.54 -8.08
N ARG A 15 -12.46 -2.21 -8.69
CA ARG A 15 -13.22 -3.15 -9.52
C ARG A 15 -12.84 -2.91 -10.98
N LEU A 16 -12.30 -3.92 -11.63
CA LEU A 16 -11.90 -3.86 -13.03
C LEU A 16 -13.11 -4.02 -13.95
N SER A 17 -12.91 -3.72 -15.24
CA SER A 17 -13.95 -3.81 -16.28
C SER A 17 -14.50 -5.23 -16.48
N ASP A 18 -13.69 -6.25 -16.19
CA ASP A 18 -14.09 -7.67 -16.17
C ASP A 18 -14.88 -8.05 -14.90
N GLY A 19 -15.13 -7.09 -14.00
CA GLY A 19 -15.85 -7.29 -12.76
C GLY A 19 -14.98 -7.79 -11.60
N THR A 20 -13.73 -8.20 -11.84
CA THR A 20 -12.82 -8.67 -10.78
C THR A 20 -12.43 -7.53 -9.85
N ARG A 21 -12.17 -7.85 -8.57
CA ARG A 21 -11.65 -6.89 -7.60
C ARG A 21 -10.18 -7.15 -7.35
N ARG A 22 -9.37 -6.09 -7.38
CA ARG A 22 -7.92 -6.16 -7.13
C ARG A 22 -7.48 -5.06 -6.18
N VAL A 23 -6.40 -5.32 -5.43
CA VAL A 23 -5.70 -4.28 -4.68
C VAL A 23 -5.10 -3.30 -5.69
N ALA A 24 -5.53 -2.06 -5.63
CA ALA A 24 -5.03 -0.98 -6.47
C ALA A 24 -3.85 -0.25 -5.83
N GLN A 25 -3.84 -0.16 -4.50
CA GLN A 25 -2.86 0.58 -3.73
C GLN A 25 -2.89 0.13 -2.28
N VAL A 26 -1.72 0.13 -1.65
CA VAL A 26 -1.58 -0.01 -0.20
C VAL A 26 -0.81 1.21 0.28
N ALA A 27 -1.34 1.92 1.27
CA ALA A 27 -0.74 3.13 1.81
C ALA A 27 -0.71 3.11 3.34
N GLU A 28 0.37 3.63 3.91
CA GLU A 28 0.48 3.93 5.34
C GLU A 28 -0.16 5.30 5.62
N ILE A 29 -0.95 5.44 6.68
CA ILE A 29 -1.35 6.76 7.16
C ILE A 29 -0.17 7.37 7.92
N THR A 30 0.37 8.46 7.40
CA THR A 30 1.53 9.11 8.03
C THR A 30 1.15 10.19 9.04
N GLY A 31 -0.08 10.69 8.97
CA GLY A 31 -0.59 11.67 9.91
C GLY A 31 -1.90 12.31 9.46
N LEU A 32 -2.32 13.31 10.23
CA LEU A 32 -3.47 14.16 9.93
C LEU A 32 -3.01 15.62 10.00
N GLU A 33 -3.11 16.34 8.89
CA GLU A 33 -2.83 17.77 8.82
C GLU A 33 -4.14 18.53 8.67
N VAL A 34 -4.57 19.17 9.76
CA VAL A 34 -5.86 19.88 9.87
C VAL A 34 -7.04 18.93 9.61
N GLU A 35 -7.40 18.72 8.34
CA GLU A 35 -8.46 17.82 7.86
C GLU A 35 -7.99 16.87 6.74
N ASN A 36 -6.72 16.95 6.32
CA ASN A 36 -6.15 16.10 5.28
C ASN A 36 -5.43 14.90 5.89
N ILE A 37 -5.77 13.70 5.44
CA ILE A 37 -5.02 12.48 5.78
C ILE A 37 -3.75 12.46 4.93
N LEU A 38 -2.60 12.47 5.60
CA LEU A 38 -1.32 12.25 4.94
C LEU A 38 -1.11 10.76 4.76
N MET A 39 -0.70 10.36 3.56
CA MET A 39 -0.49 8.95 3.22
C MET A 39 0.84 8.76 2.51
N ASN A 40 1.48 7.63 2.78
CA ASN A 40 2.68 7.18 2.09
C ASN A 40 2.38 5.87 1.36
N ASP A 41 2.49 5.89 0.04
CA ASP A 41 2.18 4.72 -0.78
C ASP A 41 3.27 3.69 -0.63
N LEU A 42 2.90 2.48 -0.25
CA LEU A 42 3.81 1.34 -0.09
C LEU A 42 3.79 0.43 -1.32
N PHE A 43 2.60 0.28 -1.92
CA PHE A 43 2.41 -0.50 -3.13
C PHE A 43 1.40 0.17 -4.07
N LYS A 44 1.63 0.04 -5.38
CA LYS A 44 0.69 0.49 -6.44
C LYS A 44 0.50 -0.58 -7.50
N MET A 45 -0.73 -0.69 -7.97
CA MET A 45 -1.05 -1.56 -9.09
C MET A 45 -0.58 -0.92 -10.40
N GLU A 46 0.30 -1.62 -11.08
CA GLU A 46 0.68 -1.33 -12.45
C GLU A 46 -0.11 -2.20 -13.41
N SER A 47 -0.33 -1.67 -14.61
CA SER A 47 -0.94 -2.43 -15.70
C SER A 47 -0.06 -2.42 -16.94
N ARG A 48 0.02 -3.55 -17.61
CA ARG A 48 0.74 -3.72 -18.86
C ARG A 48 -0.15 -4.42 -19.87
N LYS A 49 -0.23 -3.89 -21.09
CA LYS A 49 -0.88 -4.58 -22.20
C LYS A 49 0.04 -5.70 -22.70
N ASN A 50 -0.49 -6.91 -22.77
CA ASN A 50 0.16 -8.10 -23.29
C ASN A 50 -0.71 -8.70 -24.42
N PRO A 51 -0.16 -9.63 -25.24
CA PRO A 51 -0.94 -10.28 -26.30
C PRO A 51 -2.23 -10.97 -25.84
N GLY A 52 -2.27 -11.45 -24.59
CA GLY A 52 -3.45 -12.08 -23.99
C GLY A 52 -4.42 -11.14 -23.24
N GLY A 53 -4.23 -9.82 -23.34
CA GLY A 53 -5.04 -8.82 -22.63
C GLY A 53 -4.23 -7.95 -21.67
N GLN A 54 -4.91 -7.30 -20.71
CA GLN A 54 -4.26 -6.42 -19.74
C GLN A 54 -3.83 -7.22 -18.50
N ALA A 55 -2.52 -7.23 -18.22
CA ALA A 55 -1.96 -7.78 -17.01
C ALA A 55 -1.87 -6.70 -15.94
N PHE A 56 -2.19 -7.06 -14.68
CA PHE A 56 -2.09 -6.18 -13.52
C PHE A 56 -1.15 -6.81 -12.49
N ALA A 57 -0.26 -6.00 -11.93
CA ALA A 57 0.66 -6.43 -10.88
C ALA A 57 0.75 -5.35 -9.80
N LEU A 58 0.68 -5.75 -8.53
CA LEU A 58 0.96 -4.87 -7.41
C LEU A 58 2.49 -4.76 -7.27
N ARG A 59 3.02 -3.54 -7.29
CA ARG A 59 4.46 -3.27 -7.21
C ARG A 59 4.78 -2.41 -6.00
N PRO A 60 5.92 -2.67 -5.33
CA PRO A 60 6.42 -1.79 -4.28
C PRO A 60 6.79 -0.43 -4.88
N THR A 61 6.65 0.62 -4.06
CA THR A 61 6.98 2.00 -4.45
C THR A 61 8.41 2.41 -4.11
N GLY A 62 9.14 1.61 -3.32
CA GLY A 62 10.42 2.00 -2.71
C GLY A 62 10.29 2.55 -1.29
N ASN A 63 9.07 2.85 -0.85
CA ASN A 63 8.84 3.46 0.46
C ASN A 63 8.85 2.39 1.57
N ILE A 64 9.74 2.55 2.53
CA ILE A 64 9.77 1.72 3.74
C ILE A 64 8.75 2.30 4.75
N PRO A 65 7.83 1.48 5.31
CA PRO A 65 6.86 1.95 6.28
C PRO A 65 7.53 2.39 7.59
N ARG A 66 6.97 3.36 8.32
CA ARG A 66 7.56 3.81 9.60
C ARG A 66 7.41 2.77 10.71
N PHE A 67 6.39 1.93 10.64
CA PHE A 67 6.17 0.84 11.60
C PHE A 67 7.14 -0.35 11.41
N PHE A 68 8.03 -0.33 10.41
CA PHE A 68 8.93 -1.44 10.11
C PHE A 68 9.93 -1.70 11.25
N ASP A 69 10.45 -0.64 11.88
CA ASP A 69 11.35 -0.77 13.03
C ASP A 69 10.60 -1.23 14.29
N GLN A 70 9.33 -0.84 14.44
CA GLN A 70 8.47 -1.34 15.51
C GLN A 70 8.28 -2.86 15.40
N LEU A 71 7.90 -3.34 14.21
CA LEU A 71 7.77 -4.78 13.94
C LEU A 71 9.03 -5.56 14.33
N ARG A 72 10.22 -5.06 13.97
CA ARG A 72 11.50 -5.68 14.34
C ARG A 72 11.70 -5.75 15.84
N SER A 73 11.39 -4.67 16.56
CA SER A 73 11.50 -4.63 18.03
C SER A 73 10.52 -5.58 18.73
N GLU A 74 9.39 -5.88 18.10
CA GLU A 74 8.41 -6.87 18.54
C GLU A 74 8.78 -8.31 18.13
N GLY A 75 9.94 -8.49 17.47
CA GLY A 75 10.48 -9.80 17.10
C GLY A 75 10.06 -10.28 15.70
N PHE A 76 9.38 -9.44 14.91
CA PHE A 76 9.05 -9.72 13.52
C PHE A 76 9.98 -8.95 12.58
N ASP A 77 10.87 -9.65 11.87
CA ASP A 77 11.78 -9.03 10.90
C ASP A 77 11.32 -9.32 9.45
N PRO A 78 10.43 -8.49 8.88
CA PRO A 78 10.01 -8.63 7.51
C PRO A 78 11.18 -8.40 6.53
N PRO A 79 11.23 -9.14 5.41
CA PRO A 79 12.31 -8.96 4.45
C PRO A 79 12.31 -7.53 3.88
N ALA A 80 13.42 -6.82 4.02
CA ALA A 80 13.52 -5.43 3.54
C ALA A 80 13.24 -5.30 2.03
N HIS A 81 13.52 -6.34 1.25
CA HIS A 81 13.26 -6.37 -0.20
C HIS A 81 11.78 -6.31 -0.58
N LEU A 82 10.86 -6.47 0.39
CA LEU A 82 9.42 -6.44 0.15
C LEU A 82 8.94 -5.08 -0.41
N PHE A 83 9.65 -3.99 -0.07
CA PHE A 83 9.30 -2.62 -0.45
C PHE A 83 10.28 -2.00 -1.44
N ASN A 84 11.29 -2.75 -1.90
CA ASN A 84 12.29 -2.25 -2.85
C ASN A 84 11.77 -2.36 -4.29
N VAL A 85 12.11 -1.35 -5.12
CA VAL A 85 11.76 -1.30 -6.56
C VAL A 85 12.66 -2.21 -7.39
#